data_AF-A0A1V4SPR4-F1
#
_entry.id   AF-A0A1V4SPR4-F1
#
_cell.length_a   1.000
_cell.length_b   1.000
_cell.length_c   1.000
_cell.angle_alpha   90.00
_cell.angle_beta   90.00
_cell.angle_gamma   90.00
#
_symmetry.space_group_name_H-M   'P 1'
#
loop_
_entity.id
_entity.type
_entity.pdbx_description
1 polymer ?
#
loop_
_entity_poly.entity_id
_entity_poly.type
_entity_poly.pdbx_seq_one_letter_code
_entity_poly.pdbx_strand_id
1 'polypeptide(L)'
;MKKNLLKLIIFAVIFVIGLIILMNSIQLGKNGVSNAMKLNGGVLDNYVMYYEQYITNYRFAGAILSILGGLGVVINISGKS
;
A
#
# COMPACT_ATOMS: atom_id res chain seq x y z
N MET A 1 -20.96 21.32 -7.03
CA MET A 1 -21.30 20.15 -6.19
C MET A 1 -20.68 18.83 -6.67
N LYS A 2 -20.84 18.41 -7.94
CA LYS A 2 -20.31 17.11 -8.46
C LYS A 2 -18.78 16.93 -8.34
N LYS A 3 -17.98 17.98 -8.54
CA LYS A 3 -16.49 17.90 -8.49
C LYS A 3 -15.93 17.54 -7.11
N ASN A 4 -16.55 18.01 -6.03
CA ASN A 4 -16.11 17.70 -4.66
C ASN A 4 -16.42 16.24 -4.29
N LEU A 5 -17.54 15.71 -4.80
CA LEU A 5 -17.90 14.31 -4.63
C LEU A 5 -16.89 13.39 -5.33
N LEU A 6 -16.48 13.75 -6.55
CA LEU A 6 -15.49 13.00 -7.32
C LEU A 6 -14.13 12.95 -6.61
N LYS A 7 -13.66 14.08 -6.05
CA LYS A 7 -12.43 14.14 -5.25
C LYS A 7 -12.52 13.24 -4.02
N LEU A 8 -13.64 13.28 -3.29
CA LEU A 8 -13.86 12.43 -2.11
C LEU A 8 -13.80 10.95 -2.48
N ILE A 9 -14.46 10.56 -3.59
CA ILE A 9 -14.41 9.17 -4.08
C ILE A 9 -12.98 8.76 -4.41
N ILE A 10 -12.19 9.61 -5.09
CA ILE A 10 -10.79 9.30 -5.42
C ILE A 10 -9.97 9.06 -4.15
N PHE A 11 -10.07 9.95 -3.15
CA PHE A 11 -9.33 9.78 -1.89
C PHE A 11 -9.80 8.56 -1.09
N ALA A 12 -11.10 8.26 -1.09
CA ALA A 12 -11.64 7.06 -0.47
C ALA A 12 -11.12 5.79 -1.15
N VAL A 13 -11.02 5.77 -2.48
CA VAL A 13 -10.45 4.64 -3.22
C VAL A 13 -8.96 4.47 -2.89
N ILE A 14 -8.19 5.56 -2.87
CA ILE A 14 -6.77 5.54 -2.49
C ILE A 14 -6.59 4.99 -1.07
N PHE A 15 -7.45 5.40 -0.14
CA PHE A 15 -7.47 4.90 1.23
C PHE A 15 -7.69 3.40 1.30
N VAL A 16 -8.74 2.91 0.63
CA VAL A 16 -9.07 1.48 0.59
C VAL A 16 -7.94 0.66 -0.04
N ILE A 17 -7.34 1.14 -1.14
CA ILE A 17 -6.19 0.48 -1.76
C ILE A 17 -5.00 0.43 -0.80
N GLY A 18 -4.73 1.52 -0.09
CA GLY A 18 -3.69 1.57 0.94
C GLY A 18 -3.88 0.50 2.02
N LEU A 19 -5.11 0.35 2.53
CA LEU A 19 -5.45 -0.67 3.53
C LEU A 19 -5.28 -2.09 2.97
N ILE A 20 -5.74 -2.34 1.74
CA ILE A 20 -5.59 -3.65 1.09
C ILE A 20 -4.11 -4.02 0.97
N ILE A 21 -3.25 -3.08 0.55
CA ILE A 21 -1.80 -3.30 0.45
C ILE A 21 -1.21 -3.55 1.85
N LEU A 22 -1.64 -2.81 2.87
CA LEU A 22 -1.16 -2.97 4.24
C LEU A 22 -1.49 -4.36 4.79
N MET A 23 -2.75 -4.78 4.65
CA MET A 23 -3.25 -6.09 5.10
C MET A 23 -2.58 -7.25 4.36
N ASN A 24 -2.33 -7.09 3.06
CA ASN A 24 -1.70 -8.13 2.22
C ASN A 24 -0.18 -8.01 2.13
N SER A 25 0.46 -7.12 2.89
CA SER A 25 1.90 -6.85 2.82
C SER A 25 2.77 -8.10 3.00
N ILE A 26 2.35 -9.03 3.86
CA ILE A 26 3.02 -10.32 4.11
C ILE A 26 2.99 -11.21 2.86
N GLN A 27 1.84 -11.30 2.20
CA GLN A 27 1.67 -12.12 1.00
C GLN A 27 2.37 -11.49 -0.21
N LEU A 28 2.30 -10.16 -0.34
CA LEU A 28 3.01 -9.41 -1.37
C LEU A 28 4.53 -9.52 -1.21
N GLY A 29 5.04 -9.44 0.03
CA GLY A 29 6.46 -9.67 0.31
C GLY A 29 6.92 -11.07 -0.08
N LYS A 30 6.09 -12.09 0.19
CA LYS A 30 6.39 -13.48 -0.18
C LYS A 30 6.48 -13.66 -1.70
N ASN A 31 5.53 -13.06 -2.42
CA ASN A 31 5.51 -13.09 -3.88
C ASN A 31 6.71 -12.32 -4.48
N GLY A 32 7.07 -11.17 -3.90
CA GLY A 32 8.22 -10.37 -4.31
C GLY A 32 9.54 -11.14 -4.20
N VAL A 33 9.78 -11.78 -3.05
CA VAL A 33 10.98 -12.62 -2.88
C VAL A 33 10.93 -13.87 -3.75
N SER A 34 9.77 -14.53 -3.91
CA SER A 34 9.68 -15.70 -4.78
C SER A 34 10.03 -15.37 -6.24
N ASN A 35 9.60 -14.21 -6.74
CA ASN A 35 10.00 -13.74 -8.06
C ASN A 35 11.50 -13.40 -8.11
N ALA A 36 12.03 -12.70 -7.11
CA ALA A 36 13.47 -12.40 -7.05
C ALA A 36 14.32 -13.69 -7.00
N MET A 37 13.86 -14.72 -6.29
CA MET A 37 14.54 -16.01 -6.18
C MET A 37 14.54 -16.77 -7.52
N LYS A 38 13.41 -16.75 -8.25
CA LYS A 38 13.34 -17.31 -9.62
C LYS A 38 14.29 -16.61 -10.59
N LEU A 39 14.44 -15.30 -10.46
CA LEU A 39 15.34 -14.50 -11.31
C LEU A 39 16.82 -14.72 -11.00
N ASN A 40 17.16 -15.06 -9.75
CA ASN A 40 18.55 -15.29 -9.30
C ASN A 40 18.96 -16.78 -9.30
N GLY A 41 18.24 -17.66 -10.01
CA GLY A 41 18.63 -19.07 -10.13
C GLY A 41 18.29 -19.97 -8.92
N GLY A 42 17.41 -19.51 -8.03
CA GLY A 42 16.80 -20.35 -7.00
C GLY A 42 17.49 -20.37 -5.64
N VAL A 43 18.60 -19.65 -5.45
CA VAL A 43 19.29 -19.58 -4.14
C VAL A 43 19.46 -18.11 -3.76
N LEU A 44 18.92 -17.75 -2.60
CA LEU A 44 19.12 -16.44 -2.00
C LEU A 44 19.63 -16.69 -0.57
N ASP A 45 20.94 -16.58 -0.34
CA ASP A 45 21.54 -16.82 0.97
C ASP A 45 20.98 -15.89 2.06
N ASN A 46 20.39 -14.77 1.65
CA ASN A 46 19.76 -13.78 2.52
C ASN A 46 18.23 -13.73 2.39
N TYR A 47 17.57 -14.83 2.02
CA TYR A 47 16.10 -14.91 1.79
C TYR A 47 15.28 -14.20 2.87
N VAL A 48 15.56 -14.46 4.15
CA VAL A 48 14.81 -13.89 5.28
C VAL A 48 14.97 -12.38 5.36
N MET A 49 16.19 -11.87 5.15
CA MET A 49 16.46 -10.42 5.16
C MET A 49 15.71 -9.70 4.03
N TYR A 50 15.76 -10.25 2.82
CA TYR A 50 15.01 -9.69 1.68
C TYR A 50 13.50 -9.77 1.93
N TYR A 51 13.00 -10.87 2.48
CA TYR A 51 11.59 -11.05 2.80
C TYR A 51 11.06 -9.99 3.75
N GLU A 52 11.75 -9.76 4.86
CA GLU A 52 11.40 -8.70 5.82
C GLU A 52 11.49 -7.31 5.18
N GLN A 53 12.48 -7.07 4.32
CA GLN A 53 12.61 -5.80 3.62
C GLN A 53 11.46 -5.55 2.63
N TYR A 54 11.05 -6.55 1.86
CA TYR A 54 9.90 -6.43 0.96
C TYR A 54 8.60 -6.22 1.75
N ILE A 55 8.37 -6.95 2.84
CA ILE A 55 7.20 -6.73 3.71
C ILE A 55 7.19 -5.29 4.23
N THR A 56 8.33 -4.83 4.72
CA THR A 56 8.48 -3.48 5.27
C THR A 56 8.17 -2.43 4.20
N ASN A 57 8.67 -2.60 2.98
CA ASN A 57 8.38 -1.70 1.86
C ASN A 57 6.89 -1.67 1.52
N TYR A 58 6.22 -2.83 1.43
CA TYR A 58 4.77 -2.88 1.18
C TYR A 58 3.95 -2.27 2.32
N ARG A 59 4.38 -2.47 3.58
CA ARG A 59 3.75 -1.81 4.74
C ARG A 59 3.90 -0.30 4.69
N PHE A 60 5.09 0.22 4.38
CA PHE A 60 5.29 1.66 4.24
C PHE A 60 4.45 2.25 3.11
N ALA A 61 4.44 1.60 1.94
CA ALA A 61 3.61 2.03 0.81
C ALA A 61 2.11 2.04 1.17
N GLY A 62 1.61 0.95 1.76
CA GLY A 62 0.22 0.85 2.23
C GLY A 62 -0.13 1.89 3.29
N ALA A 63 0.81 2.17 4.22
CA ALA A 63 0.61 3.16 5.29
C ALA A 63 0.55 4.58 4.72
N ILE A 64 1.47 4.95 3.82
CA ILE A 64 1.48 6.26 3.16
C ILE A 64 0.18 6.47 2.38
N LEU A 65 -0.24 5.48 1.58
CA LEU A 65 -1.49 5.56 0.82
C LEU A 65 -2.72 5.68 1.72
N SER A 66 -2.75 4.92 2.82
CA SER A 66 -3.84 5.00 3.80
C SER A 66 -3.88 6.36 4.50
N ILE A 67 -2.73 6.92 4.89
CA ILE A 67 -2.68 8.22 5.55
C ILE A 67 -3.10 9.33 4.57
N LEU A 68 -2.55 9.35 3.35
CA LEU A 68 -2.88 10.37 2.35
C LEU A 68 -4.34 10.28 1.89
N GLY A 69 -4.83 9.06 1.65
CA GLY A 69 -6.23 8.80 1.31
C GLY A 69 -7.18 9.23 2.43
N GLY A 70 -6.90 8.81 3.66
CA GLY A 70 -7.70 9.15 4.84
C GLY A 70 -7.73 10.65 5.13
N LEU A 71 -6.57 11.32 5.12
CA LEU A 71 -6.48 12.78 5.26
C LEU A 71 -7.27 13.50 4.16
N GLY A 72 -7.14 13.03 2.91
CA GLY A 72 -7.90 13.57 1.79
C GLY A 72 -9.42 13.47 2.01
N VAL A 73 -9.91 12.35 2.54
CA VAL A 73 -11.34 12.19 2.88
C VAL A 73 -11.75 13.18 3.98
N VAL A 74 -11.00 13.23 5.09
CA VAL A 74 -11.29 14.11 6.23
C VAL A 74 -11.34 15.58 5.81
N ILE A 75 -10.33 16.06 5.08
CA ILE A 75 -10.26 17.46 4.62
C ILE A 75 -11.45 17.80 3.71
N ASN A 76 -11.84 16.90 2.79
CA ASN A 76 -12.96 17.15 1.89
C ASN A 76 -14.34 17.13 2.58
N ILE A 77 -14.45 16.44 3.71
CA ILE A 77 -15.67 16.44 4.54
C ILE A 77 -15.70 17.67 5.44
N SER A 78 -14.61 17.98 6.15
CA SER A 78 -14.52 19.10 7.09
C SER A 78 -14.59 20.47 6.41
N GLY A 79 -14.04 20.62 5.20
CA GLY A 79 -14.12 21.85 4.42
C GLY A 79 -15.49 22.12 3.79
N LYS A 80 -16.51 21.32 4.13
CA LYS A 80 -17.90 21.47 3.65
C LYS A 80 -18.82 22.13 4.70
N SER A 81 -18.28 22.51 5.87
CA SER A 81 -18.96 23.33 6.87
C SER A 81 -18.86 24.82 6.54
#